data_AF-A0A2Z4IKD7-F1
#
_entry.id   AF-A0A2Z4IKD7-F1
#
_cell.length_a   1.000
_cell.length_b   1.000
_cell.length_c   1.000
_cell.angle_alpha   90.00
_cell.angle_beta   90.00
_cell.angle_gamma   90.00
#
_symmetry.space_group_name_H-M   'P 1'
#
loop_
_entity.id
_entity.type
_entity.pdbx_description
1 polymer ?
#
loop_
_entity_poly.entity_id
_entity_poly.type
_entity_poly.pdbx_seq_one_letter_code
_entity_poly.pdbx_strand_id
1 'polypeptide(L)'
;MKKWIKNMPLLAFVLAAASALAFNMPENERAPEYGTPDDGQTWYDVTNVDMGPAPDEYQCNASTESCLYSEKDLESPITEEEGEFVPGSALIPD
;
A
#
# COMPACT_ATOMS: atom_id res chain seq x y z
N MET A 1 -1.36 33.76 38.38
CA MET A 1 -2.27 33.32 37.29
C MET A 1 -1.97 33.93 35.91
N LYS A 2 -1.25 35.07 35.76
CA LYS A 2 -0.96 35.68 34.44
C LYS A 2 0.19 35.06 33.62
N LYS A 3 1.04 34.20 34.22
CA LYS A 3 2.23 33.63 33.55
C LYS A 3 1.91 32.45 32.61
N TRP A 4 0.78 31.77 32.82
CA TRP A 4 0.41 30.56 32.07
C TRP A 4 -0.20 30.90 30.71
N ILE A 5 -0.92 32.03 30.63
CA ILE A 5 -1.53 32.54 29.40
C ILE A 5 -0.47 33.05 28.41
N LYS A 6 0.69 33.52 28.89
CA LYS A 6 1.74 34.09 28.05
C LYS A 6 2.51 33.04 27.23
N ASN A 7 2.42 31.76 27.62
CA ASN A 7 3.14 30.66 26.99
C ASN A 7 2.22 29.74 26.16
N MET A 8 0.89 29.97 26.16
CA MET A 8 -0.06 29.28 25.29
C MET A 8 0.29 29.30 23.79
N PRO A 9 0.76 30.41 23.18
CA PRO A 9 1.03 30.40 21.75
C PRO A 9 2.17 29.44 21.38
N LEU A 10 3.16 29.25 22.28
CA LEU A 10 4.28 28.34 22.04
C LEU A 10 3.80 26.88 21.96
N LEU A 11 2.87 26.50 22.83
CA LEU A 11 2.26 25.16 22.83
C LEU A 11 1.42 24.91 21.57
N ALA A 12 0.70 25.92 21.09
CA ALA A 12 -0.07 25.82 19.85
C ALA A 12 0.85 25.60 18.63
N PHE A 13 2.00 26.27 18.57
CA PHE A 13 2.99 26.07 17.51
C PHE A 13 3.62 24.67 17.56
N VAL A 14 3.92 24.14 18.74
CA VAL A 14 4.46 22.78 18.90
C VAL A 14 3.43 21.72 18.49
N LEU A 15 2.16 21.88 18.86
CA LEU A 15 1.10 20.96 18.42
C LEU A 15 0.88 21.00 16.90
N ALA A 16 0.89 22.19 16.29
CA ALA A 16 0.71 22.35 14.85
C ALA A 16 1.87 21.71 14.05
N ALA A 17 3.11 21.85 14.53
CA ALA A 17 4.27 21.20 13.91
C ALA A 17 4.22 19.68 14.06
N ALA A 18 3.78 19.16 15.21
CA ALA A 18 3.61 17.73 15.42
C ALA A 18 2.50 17.13 14.54
N SER A 19 1.38 17.85 14.32
CA SER A 19 0.33 17.37 13.41
C SER A 19 0.80 17.32 11.96
N ALA A 20 1.66 18.24 11.51
CA ALA A 20 2.18 18.21 10.14
C ALA A 20 3.05 16.98 9.84
N LEU A 21 3.72 16.43 10.86
CA LEU A 21 4.52 15.19 10.76
C LEU A 21 3.66 13.92 10.86
N ALA A 22 2.50 13.98 11.52
CA ALA A 22 1.58 12.84 11.62
C ALA A 22 0.78 12.59 10.33
N PHE A 23 0.53 13.64 9.53
CA PHE A 23 -0.19 13.55 8.25
C PHE A 23 0.72 13.54 7.01
N ASN A 24 2.04 13.69 7.18
CA ASN A 24 3.07 13.46 6.14
C ASN A 24 3.95 12.26 6.53
N MET A 25 3.36 11.20 7.06
CA MET A 25 4.04 9.91 6.95
C MET A 25 3.94 9.54 5.47
N PRO A 26 5.05 9.28 4.77
CA PRO A 26 4.95 8.70 3.43
C PRO A 26 4.08 7.44 3.57
N GLU A 27 3.03 7.34 2.76
CA GLU A 27 2.39 6.04 2.52
C GLU A 27 3.53 5.07 2.28
N ASN A 28 3.55 3.94 3.00
CA ASN A 28 4.66 3.00 2.95
C ASN A 28 4.92 2.63 1.48
N GLU A 29 5.88 3.28 0.82
CA GLU A 29 6.39 2.98 -0.53
C GLU A 29 7.11 1.61 -0.58
N ARG A 30 6.83 0.73 0.39
CA ARG A 30 7.54 -0.52 0.68
C ARG A 30 6.67 -1.55 1.40
N ALA A 31 5.34 -1.42 1.42
CA ALA A 31 4.54 -2.61 1.70
C ALA A 31 4.77 -3.53 0.50
N PRO A 32 5.38 -4.70 0.67
CA PRO A 32 5.63 -5.56 -0.48
C PRO A 32 4.29 -6.03 -1.04
N GLU A 33 4.17 -6.02 -2.35
CA GLU A 33 2.92 -6.32 -3.05
C GLU A 33 3.09 -7.62 -3.82
N TYR A 34 2.19 -8.57 -3.59
CA TYR A 34 2.25 -9.88 -4.20
C TYR A 34 0.95 -10.26 -4.90
N GLY A 35 1.05 -10.93 -6.04
CA GLY A 35 -0.10 -11.50 -6.74
C GLY A 35 -0.02 -13.02 -6.86
N THR A 36 -1.17 -13.68 -6.90
CA THR A 36 -1.26 -15.13 -7.15
C THR A 36 -2.41 -15.46 -8.11
N PRO A 37 -2.16 -16.09 -9.27
CA PRO A 37 -3.21 -16.51 -10.20
C PRO A 37 -3.87 -17.84 -9.81
N ASP A 38 -3.31 -18.58 -8.85
CA ASP A 38 -3.63 -19.98 -8.56
C ASP A 38 -3.82 -20.23 -7.05
N ASP A 39 -4.49 -19.29 -6.37
CA ASP A 39 -4.92 -19.38 -4.96
C ASP A 39 -3.78 -19.68 -3.97
N GLY A 40 -2.63 -19.03 -4.17
CA GLY A 40 -1.46 -19.07 -3.29
C GLY A 40 -0.43 -20.15 -3.65
N GLN A 41 -0.56 -20.81 -4.80
CA GLN A 41 0.43 -21.80 -5.27
C GLN A 41 1.65 -21.16 -5.94
N THR A 42 1.44 -20.08 -6.71
CA THR A 42 2.49 -19.35 -7.41
C THR A 42 2.41 -17.87 -7.09
N TRP A 43 3.48 -17.31 -6.56
CA TRP A 43 3.53 -15.92 -6.13
C TRP A 43 4.41 -15.08 -7.04
N TYR A 44 3.97 -13.85 -7.30
CA TYR A 44 4.70 -12.84 -8.06
C TYR A 44 4.93 -11.62 -7.18
N ASP A 45 6.18 -11.19 -7.02
CA ASP A 45 6.50 -9.89 -6.42
C ASP A 45 6.24 -8.78 -7.45
N VAL A 46 5.27 -7.92 -7.13
CA VAL A 46 4.82 -6.80 -7.97
C VAL A 46 5.04 -5.44 -7.32
N THR A 47 5.88 -5.36 -6.27
CA THR A 47 6.15 -4.14 -5.49
C THR A 47 6.63 -2.93 -6.33
N ASN A 48 7.09 -3.15 -7.57
CA ASN A 48 7.47 -2.10 -8.52
C ASN A 48 7.01 -2.42 -9.94
N VAL A 49 5.88 -3.12 -10.07
CA VAL A 49 5.29 -3.52 -11.34
C VAL A 49 4.02 -2.72 -11.53
N ASP A 50 3.84 -2.08 -12.69
CA ASP A 50 2.64 -1.31 -12.97
C ASP A 50 1.46 -2.24 -13.34
N MET A 51 0.23 -1.79 -13.05
CA MET A 51 -0.98 -2.46 -13.52
C MET A 51 -1.30 -2.04 -14.96
N GLY A 52 -1.39 -3.00 -15.87
CA GLY A 52 -1.71 -2.76 -17.26
C GLY A 52 -1.54 -3.98 -18.16
N PRO A 53 -1.80 -3.85 -19.48
CA PRO A 53 -1.81 -4.96 -20.42
C PRO A 53 -0.42 -5.33 -20.97
N ALA A 54 0.66 -4.64 -20.58
CA ALA A 54 1.99 -4.91 -21.11
C ALA A 54 2.56 -6.25 -20.59
N PRO A 55 3.57 -6.83 -21.28
CA PRO A 55 4.17 -8.09 -20.86
C PRO A 55 4.77 -8.08 -19.45
N ASP A 56 5.30 -6.92 -19.04
CA ASP A 56 5.94 -6.66 -17.75
C ASP A 56 5.00 -5.99 -16.74
N GLU A 57 3.70 -5.98 -17.00
CA GLU A 57 2.66 -5.41 -16.14
C GLU A 57 1.72 -6.53 -15.62
N TYR A 58 0.98 -6.29 -14.54
CA TYR A 58 -0.06 -7.22 -14.05
C TYR A 58 -1.46 -6.68 -14.33
N GLN A 59 -2.48 -7.55 -14.27
CA GLN A 59 -3.89 -7.17 -14.39
C GLN A 59 -4.70 -7.75 -13.22
N CYS A 60 -5.74 -7.02 -12.80
CA CYS A 60 -6.79 -7.54 -11.92
C CYS A 60 -8.09 -7.69 -12.74
N ASN A 61 -8.55 -8.93 -12.94
CA ASN A 61 -9.62 -9.26 -13.91
C ASN A 61 -11.07 -9.11 -13.39
N ALA A 62 -11.30 -8.36 -12.30
CA ALA A 62 -12.62 -8.13 -11.72
C ALA A 62 -13.05 -6.65 -11.77
N SER A 63 -14.33 -6.37 -11.55
CA SER A 63 -14.90 -5.01 -11.46
C SER A 63 -14.48 -4.23 -10.20
N THR A 64 -13.49 -4.73 -9.44
CA THR A 64 -13.09 -4.29 -8.11
C THR A 64 -11.59 -3.97 -8.04
N GLU A 65 -11.18 -3.23 -7.01
CA GLU A 65 -9.96 -2.41 -7.04
C GLU A 65 -8.65 -3.11 -6.63
N SER A 66 -8.63 -4.28 -5.97
CA SER A 66 -7.35 -4.98 -5.67
C SER A 66 -7.39 -6.50 -5.84
N CYS A 67 -6.27 -7.06 -6.29
CA CYS A 67 -6.01 -8.50 -6.42
C CYS A 67 -4.64 -8.89 -5.81
N LEU A 68 -4.13 -8.02 -4.94
CA LEU A 68 -2.77 -8.11 -4.39
C LEU A 68 -2.81 -8.39 -2.89
N TYR A 69 -1.74 -9.02 -2.41
CA TYR A 69 -1.52 -9.42 -1.03
C TYR A 69 -0.30 -8.71 -0.47
N SER A 70 -0.35 -8.41 0.82
CA SER A 70 0.74 -7.72 1.52
C SER A 70 1.96 -8.61 1.81
N GLU A 71 1.80 -9.94 1.73
CA GLU A 71 2.86 -10.94 1.78
C GLU A 71 2.36 -12.29 1.24
N LYS A 72 3.27 -13.19 0.86
CA LYS A 72 2.93 -14.53 0.34
C LYS A 72 2.22 -15.43 1.36
N ASP A 73 2.49 -15.23 2.65
CA ASP A 73 1.96 -16.07 3.74
C ASP A 73 0.68 -15.50 4.38
N LEU A 74 0.30 -14.25 4.08
CA LEU A 74 -0.97 -13.67 4.52
C LEU A 74 -2.01 -13.84 3.42
N GLU A 75 -2.98 -14.70 3.68
CA GLU A 75 -4.19 -14.85 2.86
C GLU A 75 -5.07 -13.58 2.82
N SER A 76 -4.66 -12.48 3.48
CA SER A 76 -5.42 -11.24 3.55
C SER A 76 -5.03 -10.28 2.43
N PRO A 77 -5.92 -10.01 1.47
CA PRO A 77 -5.66 -9.04 0.40
C PRO A 77 -5.41 -7.62 0.95
N ILE A 78 -4.69 -6.80 0.19
CA ILE A 78 -4.36 -5.40 0.53
C ILE A 78 -5.64 -4.55 0.64
N THR A 79 -6.75 -4.98 0.03
CA THR A 79 -8.09 -4.41 0.24
C THR A 79 -9.15 -5.51 0.43
N GLU A 80 -10.31 -5.18 0.98
CA GLU A 80 -11.40 -6.15 1.25
C GLU A 80 -12.11 -6.69 0.00
N GLU A 81 -11.69 -6.30 -1.21
CA GLU A 81 -12.25 -6.78 -2.47
C GLU A 81 -11.28 -7.74 -3.16
N GLU A 82 -11.79 -8.89 -3.63
CA GLU A 82 -10.98 -9.93 -4.29
C GLU A 82 -11.16 -9.84 -5.82
N GLY A 83 -10.10 -9.46 -6.53
CA GLY A 83 -9.97 -9.65 -7.97
C GLY A 83 -9.08 -10.86 -8.33
N GLU A 84 -9.24 -11.40 -9.53
CA GLU A 84 -8.33 -12.42 -10.06
C GLU A 84 -7.03 -11.76 -10.56
N PHE A 85 -5.89 -12.15 -9.99
CA PHE A 85 -4.58 -11.69 -10.45
C PHE A 85 -4.17 -12.40 -11.74
N VAL A 86 -3.78 -11.63 -12.75
CA VAL A 86 -3.29 -12.13 -14.03
C VAL A 86 -1.88 -11.59 -14.28
N PRO A 87 -0.84 -12.44 -14.26
CA PRO A 87 0.51 -12.01 -14.53
C PRO A 87 0.73 -11.71 -16.02
N GLY A 88 1.44 -10.63 -16.31
CA GLY A 88 1.99 -10.38 -17.64
C GLY A 88 2.97 -11.48 -18.06
N SER A 89 3.06 -11.72 -19.37
CA SER A 89 3.85 -12.83 -19.93
C SER A 89 5.36 -12.77 -19.68
N ALA A 90 5.89 -11.61 -19.26
CA ALA A 90 7.29 -11.40 -18.93
C ALA A 90 7.56 -11.37 -17.41
N LEU A 91 6.51 -11.41 -16.57
CA LEU A 91 6.68 -11.53 -15.12
C LEU A 91 7.18 -12.93 -14.76
N ILE A 92 8.09 -12.96 -13.78
CA ILE A 92 8.73 -14.18 -13.31
C ILE A 92 8.21 -14.45 -11.89
N PRO A 93 7.74 -15.66 -11.59
CA PRO A 93 7.34 -16.02 -10.23
C PRO A 93 8.55 -15.98 -9.28
N ASP A 94 8.31 -15.57 -8.04
CA ASP A 94 9.33 -15.45 -6.99
C ASP A 94 9.41 -16.71 -6.12
#